data_AF-A0AAD0JIJ9-F1
#
_entry.id   AF-A0AAD0JIJ9-F1
#
_cell.length_a   1.000
_cell.length_b   1.000
_cell.length_c   1.000
_cell.angle_alpha   90.00
_cell.angle_beta   90.00
_cell.angle_gamma   90.00
#
_symmetry.space_group_name_H-M   'P 1'
#
loop_
_entity.id
_entity.type
_entity.pdbx_description
1 polymer ?
#
loop_
_entity_poly.entity_id
_entity_poly.type
_entity_poly.pdbx_seq_one_letter_code
_entity_poly.pdbx_strand_id
1 'polypeptide(L)'
;MRITGWSRQAGTMMVLLLGLLLWSGLACAKGPAGTVLVLGDSLSAAHNIPADAGWVSLLDKRVRQQSKTPPRIVNASMSGETTAGALTRLPGLLAKEKPTVVVIALGGNDALRGLTPAQVQGNLEKMLLASRAAGAKVLLLGIDVPPNYGPAYRQRLAAAYRALADKYQVPLLPFLLEGVALQPGLMQADGLHPTAQAQPKVLDNVWPLLKPLL
;
A
#
# COMPACT_ATOMS: atom_id res chain seq x y z
N MET A 1 -28.22 75.99 -30.32
CA MET A 1 -28.91 75.00 -29.48
C MET A 1 -28.39 73.62 -29.84
N ARG A 2 -28.22 72.75 -28.85
CA ARG A 2 -27.23 71.66 -28.79
C ARG A 2 -27.44 70.50 -29.79
N ILE A 3 -26.31 69.98 -30.24
CA ILE A 3 -26.10 68.69 -30.89
C ILE A 3 -26.14 67.59 -29.80
N THR A 4 -26.93 66.53 -30.01
CA THR A 4 -26.92 65.28 -29.22
C THR A 4 -26.83 64.14 -30.23
N GLY A 5 -25.98 63.11 -30.15
CA GLY A 5 -25.12 62.57 -29.11
C GLY A 5 -25.06 61.06 -29.41
N TRP A 6 -23.95 60.59 -30.02
CA TRP A 6 -23.78 59.19 -30.43
C TRP A 6 -23.63 58.24 -29.24
N SER A 7 -24.24 57.07 -29.40
CA SER A 7 -24.38 55.95 -28.47
C SER A 7 -23.04 55.34 -28.03
N ARG A 8 -22.76 55.38 -26.71
CA ARG A 8 -21.73 54.56 -26.05
C ARG A 8 -22.37 53.32 -25.41
N GLN A 9 -22.65 52.28 -26.17
CA GLN A 9 -23.08 50.99 -25.58
C GLN A 9 -22.46 49.73 -26.20
N ALA A 10 -21.56 49.83 -27.16
CA ALA A 10 -20.98 48.63 -27.81
C ALA A 10 -19.74 48.05 -27.10
N GLY A 11 -19.13 48.74 -26.12
CA GLY A 11 -17.83 48.36 -25.57
C GLY A 11 -17.84 47.32 -24.45
N THR A 12 -18.93 47.19 -23.70
CA THR A 12 -18.93 46.43 -22.43
C THR A 12 -19.31 44.95 -22.61
N MET A 13 -19.95 44.59 -23.74
CA MET A 13 -20.46 43.23 -23.96
C MET A 13 -19.46 42.30 -24.66
N MET A 14 -18.31 42.82 -25.11
CA MET A 14 -17.26 42.01 -25.77
C MET A 14 -16.14 41.57 -24.81
N VAL A 15 -15.99 42.22 -23.65
CA VAL A 15 -14.98 41.85 -22.63
C VAL A 15 -15.46 40.68 -21.76
N LEU A 16 -16.78 40.50 -21.60
CA LEU A 16 -17.34 39.41 -20.79
C LEU A 16 -17.32 38.03 -21.49
N LEU A 17 -17.27 37.98 -22.82
CA LEU A 17 -17.21 36.72 -23.59
C LEU A 17 -15.78 36.16 -23.73
N LEU A 18 -14.75 36.99 -23.60
CA LEU A 18 -13.34 36.56 -23.59
C LEU A 18 -12.87 36.05 -22.21
N GLY A 19 -13.54 36.45 -21.11
CA GLY A 19 -13.23 35.98 -19.76
C GLY A 19 -13.73 34.56 -19.44
N LEU A 20 -14.76 34.08 -20.15
CA LEU A 20 -15.36 32.75 -19.93
C LEU A 20 -14.68 31.62 -20.71
N LEU A 21 -13.85 31.93 -21.70
CA LEU A 21 -13.11 30.92 -22.50
C LEU A 21 -11.76 30.52 -21.90
N LEU A 22 -11.28 31.22 -20.87
CA LEU A 22 -10.00 30.93 -20.20
C LEU A 22 -10.14 30.04 -18.95
N TRP A 23 -11.36 29.71 -18.51
CA TRP A 23 -11.57 28.85 -17.33
C TRP A 23 -11.72 27.35 -17.67
N SER A 24 -11.80 27.00 -18.94
CA SER A 24 -12.14 25.63 -19.38
C SER A 24 -10.96 24.64 -19.43
N GLY A 25 -9.76 25.04 -19.00
CA GLY A 25 -8.52 24.38 -19.44
C GLY A 25 -7.67 23.65 -18.40
N LEU A 26 -7.86 23.85 -17.09
CA LEU A 26 -7.14 23.04 -16.08
C LEU A 26 -7.91 21.76 -15.75
N ALA A 27 -8.19 20.97 -16.78
CA ALA A 27 -8.24 19.53 -16.57
C ALA A 27 -6.83 19.13 -16.12
N CYS A 28 -6.63 19.03 -14.81
CA CYS A 28 -5.43 18.45 -14.23
C CYS A 28 -5.30 17.06 -14.85
N ALA A 29 -4.43 16.91 -15.85
CA ALA A 29 -4.07 15.61 -16.36
C ALA A 29 -3.55 14.84 -15.15
N LYS A 30 -4.35 13.87 -14.66
CA LYS A 30 -3.89 12.94 -13.63
C LYS A 30 -2.59 12.36 -14.16
N GLY A 31 -1.48 12.72 -13.52
CA GLY A 31 -0.14 12.28 -13.92
C GLY A 31 -0.09 10.77 -14.05
N PRO A 32 0.98 10.22 -14.66
CA PRO A 32 1.14 8.78 -14.80
C PRO A 32 0.90 8.10 -13.44
N ALA A 33 0.13 7.02 -13.48
CA ALA A 33 -0.23 6.30 -12.27
C ALA A 33 1.03 5.87 -11.53
N GLY A 34 1.07 6.12 -10.21
CA GLY A 34 2.25 5.87 -9.40
C GLY A 34 2.63 4.39 -9.32
N THR A 35 3.74 4.09 -8.64
CA THR A 35 4.16 2.70 -8.38
C THR A 35 3.76 2.31 -6.95
N VAL A 36 3.14 1.12 -6.81
CA VAL A 36 2.92 0.45 -5.52
C VAL A 36 3.98 -0.62 -5.36
N LEU A 37 4.87 -0.44 -4.38
CA LEU A 37 5.87 -1.42 -4.01
C LEU A 37 5.36 -2.28 -2.85
N VAL A 38 5.20 -3.58 -3.07
CA VAL A 38 4.90 -4.55 -2.01
C VAL A 38 6.19 -5.18 -1.53
N LEU A 39 6.55 -4.90 -0.28
CA LEU A 39 7.72 -5.43 0.42
C LEU A 39 7.25 -6.38 1.51
N GLY A 40 7.28 -7.68 1.21
CA GLY A 40 6.81 -8.71 2.13
C GLY A 40 7.67 -9.98 2.11
N ASP A 41 7.12 -11.02 2.70
CA ASP A 41 7.73 -12.35 2.75
C ASP A 41 6.93 -13.39 1.93
N SER A 42 6.96 -14.66 2.33
CA SER A 42 6.24 -15.76 1.70
C SER A 42 4.73 -15.53 1.59
N LEU A 43 4.13 -14.79 2.54
CA LEU A 43 2.69 -14.46 2.51
C LEU A 43 2.31 -13.54 1.34
N SER A 44 3.30 -12.85 0.76
CA SER A 44 3.12 -11.96 -0.40
C SER A 44 3.85 -12.44 -1.64
N ALA A 45 4.65 -13.51 -1.55
CA ALA A 45 5.45 -14.06 -2.63
C ALA A 45 4.79 -15.24 -3.37
N ALA A 46 3.51 -15.54 -3.11
CA ALA A 46 2.80 -16.70 -3.67
C ALA A 46 3.51 -18.04 -3.36
N HIS A 47 3.93 -18.22 -2.11
CA HIS A 47 4.70 -19.40 -1.67
C HIS A 47 3.94 -20.71 -1.96
N ASN A 48 4.60 -21.62 -2.68
CA ASN A 48 4.09 -22.95 -3.07
C ASN A 48 2.72 -22.94 -3.79
N ILE A 49 2.37 -21.84 -4.45
CA ILE A 49 1.19 -21.73 -5.30
C ILE A 49 1.57 -21.07 -6.64
N PRO A 50 0.71 -21.15 -7.68
CA PRO A 50 0.95 -20.40 -8.92
C PRO A 50 1.11 -18.91 -8.66
N ALA A 51 2.10 -18.29 -9.30
CA ALA A 51 2.44 -16.87 -9.06
C ALA A 51 1.29 -15.91 -9.37
N ASP A 52 0.44 -16.24 -10.34
CA ASP A 52 -0.70 -15.45 -10.78
C ASP A 52 -1.96 -15.61 -9.91
N ALA A 53 -1.92 -16.57 -8.98
CA ALA A 53 -2.94 -16.78 -7.96
C ALA A 53 -2.69 -15.94 -6.70
N GLY A 54 -1.44 -15.51 -6.44
CA GLY A 54 -1.07 -14.73 -5.25
C GLY A 54 -1.81 -13.39 -5.15
N TRP A 55 -2.12 -12.95 -3.93
CA TRP A 55 -2.93 -11.75 -3.69
C TRP A 55 -2.35 -10.48 -4.33
N VAL A 56 -1.03 -10.37 -4.46
CA VAL A 56 -0.37 -9.23 -5.14
C VAL A 56 -0.60 -9.26 -6.66
N SER A 57 -0.66 -10.45 -7.27
CA SER A 57 -1.03 -10.57 -8.69
C SER A 57 -2.52 -10.26 -8.88
N LEU A 58 -3.37 -10.73 -7.96
CA LEU A 58 -4.79 -10.39 -7.94
C LEU A 58 -5.02 -8.88 -7.74
N LEU A 59 -4.16 -8.20 -6.95
CA LEU A 59 -4.15 -6.75 -6.80
C LEU A 59 -3.89 -6.05 -8.13
N ASP A 60 -2.86 -6.46 -8.87
CA ASP A 60 -2.54 -5.90 -10.21
C ASP A 60 -3.73 -6.04 -11.17
N LYS A 61 -4.37 -7.22 -11.20
CA LYS A 61 -5.60 -7.45 -11.97
C LYS A 61 -6.72 -6.50 -11.54
N ARG A 62 -6.96 -6.35 -10.23
CA ARG A 62 -8.03 -5.51 -9.67
C ARG A 62 -7.82 -4.02 -9.98
N VAL A 63 -6.60 -3.50 -9.83
CA VAL A 63 -6.34 -2.07 -10.11
C VAL A 63 -6.48 -1.74 -11.59
N ARG A 64 -6.05 -2.65 -12.49
CA ARG A 64 -6.23 -2.50 -13.95
C ARG A 64 -7.70 -2.48 -14.37
N GLN A 65 -8.55 -3.22 -13.66
CA GLN A 65 -9.99 -3.25 -13.92
C GLN A 65 -10.72 -2.01 -13.38
N GLN A 66 -10.28 -1.46 -12.24
CA GLN A 66 -11.01 -0.40 -11.53
C GLN A 66 -10.48 1.03 -11.80
N SER A 67 -9.31 1.19 -12.43
CA SER A 67 -8.72 2.50 -12.69
C SER A 67 -8.45 2.71 -14.19
N LYS A 68 -8.80 3.90 -14.70
CA LYS A 68 -8.42 4.34 -16.05
C LYS A 68 -6.90 4.49 -16.21
N THR A 69 -6.21 4.78 -15.12
CA THR A 69 -4.75 4.93 -15.03
C THR A 69 -4.29 4.09 -13.85
N PRO A 70 -4.13 2.76 -14.02
CA PRO A 70 -3.80 1.88 -12.92
C PRO A 70 -2.33 2.04 -12.49
N PRO A 71 -2.03 2.09 -11.18
CA PRO A 71 -0.66 2.12 -10.72
C PRO A 71 0.07 0.84 -11.12
N ARG A 72 1.38 0.95 -11.31
CA ARG A 72 2.23 -0.23 -11.51
C ARG A 72 2.40 -0.95 -10.17
N ILE A 73 2.07 -2.24 -10.12
CA ILE A 73 2.31 -3.07 -8.94
C ILE A 73 3.68 -3.75 -9.06
N VAL A 74 4.54 -3.55 -8.06
CA VAL A 74 5.86 -4.19 -7.95
C VAL A 74 5.87 -5.10 -6.74
N ASN A 75 5.89 -6.41 -6.97
CA ASN A 75 6.06 -7.37 -5.89
C ASN A 75 7.56 -7.61 -5.64
N ALA A 76 8.09 -7.04 -4.56
CA ALA A 76 9.47 -7.22 -4.13
C ALA A 76 9.60 -8.21 -2.96
N SER A 77 8.54 -9.00 -2.71
CA SER A 77 8.48 -9.96 -1.60
C SER A 77 9.36 -11.17 -1.84
N MET A 78 9.99 -11.68 -0.78
CA MET A 78 10.86 -12.85 -0.83
C MET A 78 10.51 -13.85 0.27
N SER A 79 10.32 -15.14 -0.08
CA SER A 79 10.04 -16.18 0.92
C SER A 79 11.17 -16.24 1.96
N GLY A 80 10.82 -16.22 3.25
CA GLY A 80 11.79 -16.24 4.34
C GLY A 80 12.48 -14.90 4.66
N GLU A 81 12.07 -13.80 4.03
CA GLU A 81 12.58 -12.45 4.29
C GLU A 81 12.26 -12.03 5.74
N THR A 82 13.24 -11.46 6.44
CA THR A 82 13.07 -10.81 7.75
C THR A 82 13.00 -9.30 7.59
N THR A 83 12.55 -8.60 8.63
CA THR A 83 12.60 -7.13 8.65
C THR A 83 14.03 -6.59 8.45
N ALA A 84 15.04 -7.27 8.99
CA ALA A 84 16.45 -6.88 8.82
C ALA A 84 16.90 -7.04 7.36
N GLY A 85 16.60 -8.17 6.70
CA GLY A 85 16.96 -8.41 5.31
C GLY A 85 16.30 -7.43 4.35
N ALA A 86 14.99 -7.21 4.51
CA ALA A 86 14.26 -6.25 3.70
C ALA A 86 14.77 -4.81 3.87
N LEU A 87 15.10 -4.41 5.10
CA LEU A 87 15.65 -3.08 5.39
C LEU A 87 16.97 -2.83 4.64
N THR A 88 17.82 -3.84 4.49
CA THR A 88 19.05 -3.74 3.69
C THR A 88 18.77 -3.48 2.20
N ARG A 89 17.72 -4.08 1.63
CA ARG A 89 17.39 -3.94 0.20
C ARG A 89 16.55 -2.71 -0.12
N LEU A 90 15.81 -2.19 0.85
CA LEU A 90 14.83 -1.12 0.64
C LEU A 90 15.41 0.15 -0.04
N PRO A 91 16.59 0.70 0.34
CA PRO A 91 17.11 1.90 -0.32
C PRO A 91 17.27 1.74 -1.84
N GLY A 92 17.78 0.59 -2.29
CA GLY A 92 17.93 0.29 -3.71
C GLY A 92 16.58 0.16 -4.42
N LEU A 93 15.59 -0.45 -3.77
CA LEU A 93 14.22 -0.55 -4.29
C LEU A 93 13.55 0.83 -4.41
N LEU A 94 13.69 1.69 -3.40
CA LEU A 94 13.13 3.05 -3.43
C LEU A 94 13.74 3.88 -4.57
N ALA A 95 15.06 3.83 -4.74
CA ALA A 95 15.75 4.56 -5.80
C ALA A 95 15.37 4.08 -7.20
N LYS A 96 15.24 2.77 -7.38
CA LYS A 96 14.91 2.14 -8.67
C LYS A 96 13.44 2.32 -9.04
N GLU A 97 12.54 2.03 -8.11
CA GLU A 97 11.11 1.88 -8.42
C GLU A 97 10.31 3.17 -8.21
N LYS A 98 10.85 4.12 -7.43
CA LYS A 98 10.25 5.42 -7.09
C LYS A 98 8.77 5.30 -6.72
N PRO A 99 8.43 4.48 -5.71
CA PRO A 99 7.03 4.21 -5.38
C PRO A 99 6.32 5.43 -4.81
N THR A 100 5.03 5.56 -5.14
CA THR A 100 4.12 6.49 -4.46
C THR A 100 3.49 5.85 -3.24
N VAL A 101 3.46 4.50 -3.19
CA VAL A 101 2.98 3.71 -2.04
C VAL A 101 3.93 2.55 -1.79
N VAL A 102 4.32 2.36 -0.53
CA VAL A 102 5.03 1.16 -0.06
C VAL A 102 4.12 0.38 0.88
N VAL A 103 3.85 -0.88 0.56
CA VAL A 103 3.11 -1.82 1.41
C VAL A 103 4.13 -2.72 2.10
N ILE A 104 4.17 -2.69 3.43
CA ILE A 104 5.13 -3.47 4.23
C ILE A 104 4.38 -4.61 4.92
N ALA A 105 4.76 -5.86 4.62
CA ALA A 105 4.13 -7.08 5.15
C ALA A 105 5.21 -8.05 5.67
N LEU A 106 5.89 -7.68 6.75
CA LEU A 106 7.06 -8.37 7.29
C LEU A 106 6.98 -8.50 8.81
N GLY A 107 7.70 -9.48 9.36
CA GLY A 107 7.85 -9.72 10.80
C GLY A 107 7.59 -11.17 11.21
N GLY A 108 6.97 -11.98 10.35
CA GLY A 108 6.68 -13.39 10.64
C GLY A 108 7.96 -14.20 10.81
N ASN A 109 8.87 -14.13 9.83
CA ASN A 109 10.14 -14.85 9.90
C ASN A 109 11.06 -14.37 11.03
N ASP A 110 10.97 -13.10 11.42
CA ASP A 110 11.70 -12.56 12.57
C ASP A 110 11.30 -13.29 13.85
N ALA A 111 10.00 -13.46 14.08
CA ALA A 111 9.49 -14.20 15.22
C ALA A 111 9.85 -15.69 15.16
N LEU A 112 9.73 -16.31 13.99
CA LEU A 112 10.14 -17.70 13.78
C LEU A 112 11.65 -17.92 14.04
N ARG A 113 12.47 -16.89 13.88
CA ARG A 113 13.93 -16.89 14.12
C ARG A 113 14.34 -16.30 15.47
N GLY A 114 13.38 -16.02 16.36
CA GLY A 114 13.66 -15.61 17.75
C GLY A 114 13.97 -14.12 17.96
N LEU A 115 13.68 -13.25 16.99
CA LEU A 115 13.81 -11.80 17.20
C LEU A 115 12.71 -11.30 18.15
N THR A 116 13.06 -10.30 18.94
CA THR A 116 12.11 -9.65 19.86
C THR A 116 11.16 -8.72 19.09
N PRO A 117 9.92 -8.52 19.57
CA PRO A 117 9.00 -7.54 18.97
C PRO A 117 9.58 -6.12 18.88
N ALA A 118 10.44 -5.72 19.82
CA ALA A 118 11.11 -4.43 19.79
C ALA A 118 12.11 -4.29 18.63
N GLN A 119 12.85 -5.36 18.30
CA GLN A 119 13.74 -5.37 17.13
C GLN A 119 12.93 -5.30 15.83
N VAL A 120 11.83 -6.06 15.74
CA VAL A 120 10.90 -6.01 14.60
C VAL A 120 10.37 -4.57 14.45
N GLN A 121 9.89 -3.96 15.53
CA GLN A 121 9.40 -2.58 15.55
C GLN A 121 10.46 -1.59 15.04
N GLY A 122 11.69 -1.66 15.55
CA GLY A 122 12.76 -0.74 15.15
C GLY A 122 13.15 -0.87 13.68
N ASN A 123 13.08 -2.06 13.10
CA ASN A 123 13.33 -2.26 11.67
C ASN A 123 12.17 -1.75 10.80
N LEU A 124 10.92 -2.04 11.19
CA LEU A 124 9.73 -1.52 10.52
C LEU A 124 9.68 0.02 10.55
N GLU A 125 10.05 0.63 11.68
CA GLU A 125 10.16 2.08 11.82
C GLU A 125 11.14 2.68 10.82
N LYS A 126 12.35 2.10 10.72
CA LYS A 126 13.36 2.55 9.74
C LYS A 126 12.86 2.43 8.30
N MET A 127 12.18 1.32 7.97
CA MET A 127 11.61 1.13 6.63
C MET A 127 10.50 2.15 6.32
N LEU A 128 9.64 2.44 7.29
CA LEU A 128 8.58 3.45 7.17
C LEU A 128 9.20 4.83 6.92
N LEU A 129 10.17 5.24 7.74
CA LEU A 129 10.85 6.53 7.63
C LEU A 129 11.57 6.68 6.28
N ALA A 130 12.30 5.65 5.84
CA ALA A 130 12.96 5.65 4.54
C ALA A 130 11.96 5.78 3.39
N SER A 131 10.84 5.05 3.45
CA SER A 131 9.79 5.13 2.43
C SER A 131 9.15 6.52 2.35
N ARG A 132 8.89 7.16 3.51
CA ARG A 132 8.38 8.54 3.56
C ARG A 132 9.39 9.56 3.05
N ALA A 133 10.67 9.40 3.40
CA ALA A 133 11.73 10.27 2.91
C ALA A 133 11.86 10.20 1.37
N ALA A 134 11.51 9.05 0.77
CA ALA A 134 11.41 8.88 -0.69
C ALA A 134 10.10 9.43 -1.30
N GLY A 135 9.23 10.05 -0.50
CA GLY A 135 7.96 10.63 -0.95
C GLY A 135 6.79 9.62 -1.03
N ALA A 136 6.96 8.40 -0.53
CA ALA A 136 5.91 7.38 -0.58
C ALA A 136 4.97 7.44 0.63
N LYS A 137 3.69 7.19 0.40
CA LYS A 137 2.75 6.77 1.45
C LYS A 137 3.12 5.35 1.89
N VAL A 138 2.81 4.99 3.13
CA VAL A 138 3.10 3.65 3.67
C VAL A 138 1.82 3.00 4.16
N LEU A 139 1.61 1.73 3.80
CA LEU A 139 0.61 0.84 4.38
C LEU A 139 1.32 -0.27 5.14
N LEU A 140 1.02 -0.43 6.43
CA LEU A 140 1.56 -1.49 7.26
C LEU A 140 0.58 -2.65 7.33
N LEU A 141 1.03 -3.86 7.02
CA LEU A 141 0.28 -5.09 7.15
C LEU A 141 0.87 -5.90 8.30
N GLY A 142 0.14 -5.97 9.41
CA GLY A 142 0.49 -6.76 10.57
C GLY A 142 0.41 -8.25 10.30
N ILE A 143 1.26 -8.99 10.99
CA ILE A 143 1.27 -10.44 11.01
C ILE A 143 1.06 -10.91 12.45
N ASP A 144 0.56 -12.13 12.60
CA ASP A 144 0.51 -12.83 13.87
C ASP A 144 1.34 -14.12 13.76
N VAL A 145 1.68 -14.69 14.90
CA VAL A 145 2.46 -15.93 15.00
C VAL A 145 1.62 -17.04 15.63
N PRO A 146 1.96 -18.32 15.40
CA PRO A 146 1.16 -19.41 15.92
C PRO A 146 1.06 -19.40 17.47
N PRO A 147 -0.01 -19.97 18.05
CA PRO A 147 -0.28 -19.88 19.50
C PRO A 147 0.83 -20.40 20.42
N ASN A 148 1.67 -21.31 19.95
CA ASN A 148 2.79 -21.89 20.71
C ASN A 148 3.90 -20.88 21.05
N TYR A 149 3.93 -19.69 20.43
CA TYR A 149 4.83 -18.59 20.81
C TYR A 149 4.38 -17.83 22.07
N GLY A 150 3.21 -18.19 22.60
CA GLY A 150 2.66 -17.64 23.83
C GLY A 150 1.96 -16.29 23.66
N PRO A 151 0.94 -16.01 24.49
CA PRO A 151 0.12 -14.80 24.37
C PRO A 151 0.93 -13.52 24.57
N ALA A 152 1.92 -13.53 25.48
CA ALA A 152 2.73 -12.35 25.77
C ALA A 152 3.55 -11.88 24.56
N TYR A 153 4.14 -12.80 23.79
CA TYR A 153 4.90 -12.45 22.58
C TYR A 153 3.97 -11.87 21.52
N ARG A 154 2.86 -12.57 21.24
CA ARG A 154 1.85 -12.16 20.24
C ARG A 154 1.29 -10.77 20.54
N GLN A 155 0.93 -10.51 21.79
CA GLN A 155 0.44 -9.19 22.23
C GLN A 155 1.47 -8.08 22.01
N ARG A 156 2.74 -8.32 22.36
CA ARG A 156 3.82 -7.34 22.15
C ARG A 156 4.10 -7.10 20.66
N LEU A 157 4.02 -8.14 19.84
CA LEU A 157 4.16 -8.02 18.40
C LEU A 157 3.02 -7.20 17.78
N ALA A 158 1.77 -7.51 18.12
CA ALA A 158 0.63 -6.71 17.68
C ALA A 158 0.72 -5.25 18.16
N ALA A 159 1.18 -5.03 19.41
CA ALA A 159 1.40 -3.70 19.95
C ALA A 159 2.51 -2.94 19.21
N ALA A 160 3.56 -3.61 18.76
CA ALA A 160 4.61 -2.99 17.95
C ALA A 160 4.06 -2.40 16.63
N TYR A 161 3.21 -3.15 15.91
CA TYR A 161 2.56 -2.63 14.69
C TYR A 161 1.65 -1.43 15.00
N ARG A 162 0.82 -1.52 16.04
CA ARG A 162 -0.09 -0.42 16.45
C ARG A 162 0.68 0.83 16.86
N ALA A 163 1.72 0.68 17.67
CA ALA A 163 2.54 1.81 18.11
C ALA A 163 3.16 2.57 16.94
N LEU A 164 3.60 1.87 15.88
CA LEU A 164 4.09 2.52 14.65
C LEU A 164 2.97 3.21 13.88
N ALA A 165 1.83 2.54 13.73
CA ALA A 165 0.66 3.10 13.05
C ALA A 165 0.19 4.41 13.71
N ASP A 166 0.09 4.42 15.05
CA ASP A 166 -0.34 5.57 15.83
C ASP A 166 0.73 6.68 15.82
N LYS A 167 2.00 6.34 16.08
CA LYS A 167 3.10 7.32 16.11
C LYS A 167 3.25 8.04 14.78
N TYR A 168 3.14 7.31 13.67
CA TYR A 168 3.39 7.84 12.35
C TYR A 168 2.12 8.20 11.58
N GLN A 169 0.93 7.86 12.08
CA GLN A 169 -0.33 8.05 11.37
C GLN A 169 -0.30 7.36 10.00
N VAL A 170 0.05 6.08 9.98
CA VAL A 170 -0.05 5.22 8.79
C VAL A 170 -1.21 4.24 8.93
N PRO A 171 -1.94 3.92 7.85
CA PRO A 171 -2.93 2.85 7.90
C PRO A 171 -2.26 1.53 8.26
N LEU A 172 -2.97 0.75 9.08
CA LEU A 172 -2.57 -0.56 9.55
C LEU A 172 -3.69 -1.56 9.27
N LEU A 173 -3.35 -2.67 8.60
CA LEU A 173 -4.13 -3.90 8.68
C LEU A 173 -3.58 -4.69 9.87
N PRO A 174 -4.32 -4.87 10.98
CA PRO A 174 -3.75 -5.51 12.17
C PRO A 174 -3.27 -6.95 11.94
N PHE A 175 -3.95 -7.70 11.07
CA PHE A 175 -3.58 -9.05 10.70
C PHE A 175 -3.93 -9.34 9.23
N LEU A 176 -2.93 -9.71 8.44
CA LEU A 176 -3.08 -9.99 7.02
C LEU A 176 -4.05 -11.15 6.73
N LEU A 177 -3.96 -12.22 7.52
CA LEU A 177 -4.72 -13.46 7.31
C LEU A 177 -6.01 -13.52 8.14
N GLU A 178 -6.59 -12.36 8.46
CA GLU A 178 -7.88 -12.28 9.14
C GLU A 178 -8.97 -13.02 8.35
N GLY A 179 -9.68 -13.93 9.02
CA GLY A 179 -10.65 -14.81 8.36
C GLY A 179 -10.04 -15.82 7.37
N VAL A 180 -8.73 -16.06 7.39
CA VAL A 180 -8.04 -17.08 6.57
C VAL A 180 -7.34 -18.10 7.46
N ALA A 181 -6.52 -17.63 8.41
CA ALA A 181 -5.62 -18.49 9.19
C ALA A 181 -6.30 -19.61 9.98
N LEU A 182 -7.56 -19.43 10.37
CA LEU A 182 -8.34 -20.40 11.15
C LEU A 182 -9.41 -21.12 10.33
N GLN A 183 -9.54 -20.83 9.03
CA GLN A 183 -10.56 -21.45 8.18
C GLN A 183 -10.04 -22.76 7.57
N PRO A 184 -10.76 -23.88 7.75
CA PRO A 184 -10.38 -25.15 7.14
C PRO A 184 -10.23 -25.04 5.61
N GLY A 185 -9.16 -25.63 5.06
CA GLY A 185 -8.88 -25.64 3.62
C GLY A 185 -8.29 -24.34 3.05
N LEU A 186 -8.21 -23.26 3.84
CA LEU A 186 -7.60 -21.99 3.40
C LEU A 186 -6.11 -21.86 3.72
N MET A 187 -5.57 -22.78 4.52
CA MET A 187 -4.14 -22.89 4.82
C MET A 187 -3.54 -24.14 4.19
N GLN A 188 -2.30 -24.06 3.76
CA GLN A 188 -1.49 -25.18 3.27
C GLN A 188 -1.20 -26.16 4.41
N ALA A 189 -0.65 -27.33 4.08
CA ALA A 189 -0.39 -28.40 5.05
C ALA A 189 0.57 -27.99 6.19
N ASP A 190 1.39 -26.95 5.99
CA ASP A 190 2.28 -26.40 7.02
C ASP A 190 1.56 -25.55 8.08
N GLY A 191 0.30 -25.17 7.85
CA GLY A 191 -0.48 -24.31 8.75
C GLY A 191 -0.01 -22.85 8.82
N LEU A 192 0.95 -22.44 7.98
CA LEU A 192 1.54 -21.10 7.98
C LEU A 192 1.20 -20.32 6.72
N HIS A 193 1.07 -20.99 5.58
CA HIS A 193 0.87 -20.32 4.29
C HIS A 193 -0.57 -20.48 3.78
N PRO A 194 -1.21 -19.41 3.28
CA PRO A 194 -2.52 -19.51 2.65
C PRO A 194 -2.48 -20.31 1.34
N THR A 195 -3.55 -21.03 1.03
CA THR A 195 -3.73 -21.71 -0.26
C THR A 195 -4.05 -20.71 -1.38
N ALA A 196 -4.04 -21.17 -2.64
CA ALA A 196 -4.47 -20.36 -3.78
C ALA A 196 -5.94 -19.89 -3.63
N GLN A 197 -6.80 -20.75 -3.06
CA GLN A 197 -8.21 -20.45 -2.81
C GLN A 197 -8.40 -19.29 -1.83
N ALA A 198 -7.46 -19.11 -0.89
CA ALA A 198 -7.54 -18.06 0.13
C ALA A 198 -7.09 -16.68 -0.37
N GLN A 199 -6.30 -16.61 -1.46
CA GLN A 199 -5.67 -15.36 -1.93
C GLN A 199 -6.66 -14.23 -2.25
N PRO A 200 -7.86 -14.48 -2.83
CA PRO A 200 -8.86 -13.42 -3.00
C PRO A 200 -9.28 -12.79 -1.67
N LYS A 201 -9.46 -13.60 -0.61
CA LYS A 201 -9.80 -13.11 0.72
C LYS A 201 -8.65 -12.31 1.35
N VAL A 202 -7.40 -12.75 1.16
CA VAL A 202 -6.21 -11.99 1.59
C VAL A 202 -6.19 -10.61 0.91
N LEU A 203 -6.44 -10.54 -0.40
CA LEU A 203 -6.55 -9.27 -1.12
C LEU A 203 -7.70 -8.41 -0.57
N ASP A 204 -8.85 -9.00 -0.27
CA ASP A 204 -10.01 -8.28 0.27
C ASP A 204 -9.75 -7.68 1.67
N ASN A 205 -8.85 -8.26 2.45
CA ASN A 205 -8.40 -7.67 3.72
C ASN A 205 -7.54 -6.42 3.49
N VAL A 206 -6.68 -6.43 2.47
CA VAL A 206 -5.74 -5.33 2.17
C VAL A 206 -6.44 -4.17 1.43
N TRP A 207 -7.37 -4.51 0.53
CA TRP A 207 -7.93 -3.58 -0.45
C TRP A 207 -8.58 -2.31 0.15
N PRO A 208 -9.40 -2.38 1.22
CA PRO A 208 -10.03 -1.19 1.81
C PRO A 208 -9.04 -0.14 2.32
N LEU A 209 -7.86 -0.59 2.76
CA LEU A 209 -6.81 0.27 3.30
C LEU A 209 -5.85 0.76 2.21
N LEU A 210 -5.62 -0.05 1.18
CA LEU A 210 -4.74 0.31 0.08
C LEU A 210 -5.42 1.28 -0.89
N LYS A 211 -6.69 1.04 -1.26
CA LYS A 211 -7.40 1.82 -2.28
C LYS A 211 -7.35 3.34 -2.05
N PRO A 212 -7.53 3.88 -0.83
CA PRO A 212 -7.45 5.33 -0.59
C PRO A 212 -6.05 5.93 -0.76
N LEU A 213 -5.00 5.10 -0.83
CA LEU A 213 -3.62 5.55 -1.01
C LEU A 213 -3.24 5.70 -2.49
N LEU A 214 -3.96 5.01 -3.39
CA LEU A 214 -3.72 4.93 -4.83
C LEU A 214 -4.14 6.17 -5.61
#